data_AF-A0A381XWM1-F1
#
_entry.id   AF-A0A381XWM1-F1
#
_cell.length_a   1.000
_cell.length_b   1.000
_cell.length_c   1.000
_cell.angle_alpha   90.00
_cell.angle_beta   90.00
_cell.angle_gamma   90.00
#
_symmetry.space_group_name_H-M   'P 1'
#
loop_
_entity.id
_entity.type
_entity.pdbx_description
1 polymer ?
#
loop_
_entity_poly.entity_id
_entity_poly.type
_entity_poly.pdbx_seq_one_letter_code
_entity_poly.pdbx_strand_id
1 'polypeptide(L)'
;MGWGPNELGGYHYWGGRKDYVEMLELDGHVVFVVSVGPVSSNWERAIEVYYQLKGGQVDYGRNHSEKHNIIQEPEGKSYEAIYPEWDENHPVHLIGHSMGGQTARMLNYLLTQEIYEDEENKVREQSDLLGGVQRNLIKSITAISAPHNGTTLTEVVTKTIPFIQYFVGVAGVVGTQFYNFDLEQWGFNRKEDETWASYINRMRTHDAWQTKNMSSWDLSLDG
;
A
#
# COMPACT_ATOMS: atom_id res chain seq x y z
N MET A 1 11.19 3.38 1.19
CA MET A 1 10.09 2.40 0.97
C MET A 1 9.81 1.70 2.28
N GLY A 2 8.56 1.29 2.51
CA GLY A 2 8.15 0.60 3.74
C GLY A 2 8.20 -0.92 3.59
N TRP A 3 8.08 -1.61 4.72
CA TRP A 3 7.97 -3.06 4.83
C TRP A 3 7.18 -3.41 6.10
N GLY A 4 6.61 -4.61 6.12
CA GLY A 4 5.86 -5.18 7.21
C GLY A 4 6.75 -5.75 8.33
N PRO A 5 6.14 -6.15 9.46
CA PRO A 5 6.87 -6.62 10.65
C PRO A 5 7.64 -7.93 10.43
N ASN A 6 7.22 -8.75 9.48
CA ASN A 6 7.87 -10.03 9.16
C ASN A 6 8.97 -9.90 8.10
N GLU A 7 9.31 -8.67 7.69
CA GLU A 7 10.32 -8.37 6.67
C GLU A 7 11.58 -7.76 7.30
N LEU A 8 12.66 -7.75 6.53
CA LEU A 8 13.97 -7.23 6.92
C LEU A 8 14.64 -7.86 8.17
N GLY A 9 14.25 -9.07 8.57
CA GLY A 9 14.97 -9.85 9.59
C GLY A 9 15.03 -9.18 10.97
N GLY A 10 13.94 -8.54 11.40
CA GLY A 10 13.83 -7.89 12.72
C GLY A 10 14.29 -6.42 12.76
N TYR A 11 14.54 -5.81 11.60
CA TYR A 11 14.73 -4.36 11.52
C TYR A 11 13.37 -3.68 11.27
N HIS A 12 12.82 -3.04 12.30
CA HIS A 12 11.46 -2.49 12.25
C HIS A 12 11.40 -1.22 11.40
N TYR A 13 10.41 -1.10 10.52
CA TYR A 13 10.14 0.18 9.85
C TYR A 13 9.82 1.28 10.87
N TRP A 14 9.00 0.95 11.87
CA TRP A 14 8.65 1.82 13.00
C TRP A 14 9.61 1.63 14.17
N GLY A 15 10.83 2.16 14.06
CA GLY A 15 11.78 2.23 15.19
C GLY A 15 13.19 1.69 14.90
N GLY A 16 13.41 1.09 13.73
CA GLY A 16 14.71 0.58 13.30
C GLY A 16 15.17 -0.58 14.20
N ARG A 17 16.18 -0.34 15.04
CA ARG A 17 16.67 -1.33 16.02
C ARG A 17 15.83 -1.41 17.30
N LYS A 18 14.87 -0.50 17.46
CA LYS A 18 13.87 -0.52 18.51
C LYS A 18 12.53 -0.89 17.87
N ASP A 19 11.66 -1.50 18.64
CA ASP A 19 10.28 -1.71 18.24
C ASP A 19 9.40 -0.63 18.89
N TYR A 20 9.02 0.40 18.13
CA TYR A 20 8.11 1.43 18.65
C TYR A 20 6.66 0.94 18.75
N VAL A 21 6.31 -0.12 18.03
CA VAL A 21 4.99 -0.74 18.14
C VAL A 21 4.89 -1.43 19.50
N GLU A 22 5.86 -2.30 19.82
CA GLU A 22 5.93 -2.96 21.12
C GLU A 22 5.96 -1.95 22.28
N MET A 23 6.71 -0.85 22.14
CA MET A 23 6.74 0.20 23.18
C MET A 23 5.38 0.84 23.41
N LEU A 24 4.62 1.15 22.35
CA LEU A 24 3.28 1.72 22.49
C LEU A 24 2.28 0.72 23.07
N GLU A 25 2.41 -0.56 22.70
CA GLU A 25 1.60 -1.65 23.26
C GLU A 25 1.86 -1.84 24.76
N LEU A 26 3.12 -1.81 25.18
CA LEU A 26 3.52 -1.87 26.59
C LEU A 26 3.01 -0.66 27.39
N ASP A 27 2.86 0.50 26.74
CA ASP A 27 2.25 1.69 27.33
C ASP A 27 0.70 1.63 27.36
N GLY A 28 0.10 0.54 26.89
CA GLY A 28 -1.34 0.26 26.96
C GLY A 28 -2.13 0.73 25.74
N HIS A 29 -1.48 1.04 24.63
CA HIS A 29 -2.15 1.37 23.37
C HIS A 29 -2.39 0.12 22.51
N VAL A 30 -3.56 0.02 21.90
CA VAL A 30 -3.79 -0.98 20.85
C VAL A 30 -3.20 -0.45 19.55
N VAL A 31 -2.24 -1.16 18.98
CA VAL A 31 -1.54 -0.74 17.76
C VAL A 31 -1.71 -1.81 16.68
N PHE A 32 -2.11 -1.38 15.49
CA PHE A 32 -2.20 -2.23 14.32
C PHE A 32 -1.16 -1.79 13.29
N VAL A 33 -0.42 -2.75 12.73
CA VAL A 33 0.55 -2.50 11.67
C VAL A 33 0.04 -3.13 10.40
N VAL A 34 -0.14 -2.31 9.36
CA VAL A 34 -0.48 -2.74 8.00
C VAL A 34 0.75 -2.67 7.11
N SER A 35 0.88 -3.61 6.18
CA SER A 35 1.92 -3.64 5.15
C SER A 35 1.27 -3.55 3.78
N VAL A 36 1.68 -2.58 2.97
CA VAL A 36 1.06 -2.31 1.67
C VAL A 36 2.13 -2.13 0.61
N GLY A 37 1.74 -2.30 -0.66
CA GLY A 37 2.60 -2.17 -1.82
C GLY A 37 3.52 -0.94 -1.73
N PRO A 38 4.84 -1.12 -1.52
CA PRO A 38 5.78 -0.02 -1.29
C PRO A 38 5.91 0.94 -2.49
N VAL A 39 5.47 0.50 -3.66
CA VAL A 39 5.51 1.27 -4.91
C VAL A 39 4.16 1.35 -5.64
N SER A 40 3.11 0.71 -5.12
CA SER A 40 1.75 0.80 -5.66
C SER A 40 1.16 2.21 -5.49
N SER A 41 0.09 2.54 -6.20
CA SER A 41 -0.60 3.82 -6.05
C SER A 41 -1.26 3.97 -4.68
N ASN A 42 -1.58 5.20 -4.28
CA ASN A 42 -2.34 5.45 -3.05
C ASN A 42 -3.74 4.85 -3.11
N TRP A 43 -4.35 4.73 -4.29
CA TRP A 43 -5.63 4.03 -4.48
C TRP A 43 -5.49 2.57 -4.07
N GLU A 44 -4.55 1.85 -4.68
CA GLU A 44 -4.29 0.44 -4.39
C GLU A 44 -3.91 0.23 -2.92
N ARG A 45 -2.96 1.03 -2.41
CA ARG A 45 -2.51 0.94 -1.02
C ARG A 45 -3.65 1.20 -0.03
N ALA A 46 -4.55 2.15 -0.31
CA ALA A 46 -5.66 2.45 0.59
C ALA A 46 -6.65 1.27 0.66
N ILE A 47 -6.94 0.64 -0.47
CA ILE A 47 -7.77 -0.56 -0.54
C ILE A 47 -7.11 -1.72 0.23
N GLU A 48 -5.81 -1.93 0.06
CA GLU A 48 -5.06 -2.94 0.81
C GLU A 48 -5.10 -2.70 2.32
N VAL A 49 -4.99 -1.44 2.80
CA VAL A 49 -5.16 -1.11 4.22
C VAL A 49 -6.55 -1.50 4.70
N TYR A 50 -7.61 -1.17 3.94
CA TYR A 50 -8.98 -1.51 4.31
C TYR A 50 -9.16 -3.02 4.51
N TYR A 51 -8.73 -3.83 3.53
CA TYR A 51 -8.89 -5.28 3.60
C TYR A 51 -7.99 -5.94 4.65
N GLN A 52 -6.82 -5.38 4.98
CA GLN A 52 -6.03 -5.87 6.11
C GLN A 52 -6.74 -5.62 7.46
N LEU A 53 -7.36 -4.45 7.64
CA LEU A 53 -8.06 -4.15 8.88
C LEU A 53 -9.39 -4.91 8.99
N LYS A 54 -10.20 -4.88 7.92
CA LYS A 54 -11.56 -5.40 7.90
C LYS A 54 -11.64 -6.89 7.53
N GLY A 55 -10.59 -7.43 6.91
CA GLY A 55 -10.56 -8.78 6.36
C GLY A 55 -11.22 -8.87 4.98
N GLY A 56 -10.93 -9.96 4.27
CA GLY A 56 -11.53 -10.30 2.98
C GLY A 56 -10.54 -10.24 1.80
N GLN A 57 -11.06 -10.54 0.62
CA GLN A 57 -10.34 -10.48 -0.65
C GLN A 57 -10.24 -9.03 -1.11
N VAL A 58 -9.02 -8.57 -1.43
CA VAL A 58 -8.80 -7.26 -2.04
C VAL A 58 -9.51 -7.18 -3.39
N ASP A 59 -10.28 -6.10 -3.56
CA ASP A 59 -10.92 -5.70 -4.81
C ASP A 59 -10.55 -4.24 -5.12
N TYR A 60 -9.75 -4.02 -6.17
CA TYR A 60 -9.31 -2.68 -6.59
C TYR A 60 -10.37 -1.85 -7.31
N GLY A 61 -11.56 -2.41 -7.53
CA GLY A 61 -12.66 -1.82 -8.29
C GLY A 61 -12.56 -2.16 -9.77
N ARG A 62 -13.69 -2.48 -10.40
CA ARG A 62 -13.74 -2.93 -11.78
C ARG A 62 -13.28 -1.84 -12.75
N ASN A 63 -13.81 -0.63 -12.61
CA ASN A 63 -13.49 0.48 -13.52
C ASN A 63 -12.02 0.89 -13.41
N HIS A 64 -11.50 0.97 -12.18
CA HIS A 64 -10.08 1.25 -11.94
C HIS A 64 -9.18 0.18 -12.56
N SER A 65 -9.57 -1.09 -12.41
CA SER A 65 -8.80 -2.24 -12.92
C SER A 65 -8.78 -2.31 -14.43
N GLU A 66 -9.93 -2.13 -15.09
CA GLU A 66 -10.03 -2.06 -16.56
C GLU A 66 -9.23 -0.88 -17.12
N LYS A 67 -9.33 0.30 -16.50
CA LYS A 67 -8.61 1.52 -16.92
C LYS A 67 -7.10 1.38 -16.85
N HIS A 68 -6.59 0.69 -15.83
CA HIS A 68 -5.15 0.55 -15.59
C HIS A 68 -4.59 -0.81 -16.02
N ASN A 69 -5.44 -1.69 -16.56
CA ASN A 69 -5.09 -3.05 -16.97
C ASN A 69 -4.38 -3.83 -15.85
N ILE A 70 -4.98 -3.82 -14.66
CA ILE A 70 -4.56 -4.60 -13.49
C ILE A 70 -5.59 -5.68 -13.18
N ILE A 71 -5.19 -6.68 -12.41
CA ILE A 71 -6.07 -7.71 -11.87
C ILE A 71 -6.88 -7.09 -10.73
N GLN A 72 -8.21 -7.08 -10.86
CA GLN A 72 -9.13 -6.50 -9.88
C GLN A 72 -9.04 -7.19 -8.52
N GLU A 73 -9.11 -8.51 -8.50
CA GLU A 73 -9.01 -9.36 -7.31
C GLU A 73 -7.83 -10.33 -7.46
N PRO A 74 -6.59 -9.92 -7.16
CA PRO A 74 -5.45 -10.81 -7.35
C PRO A 74 -5.44 -11.93 -6.31
N GLU A 75 -5.14 -13.13 -6.80
CA GLU A 75 -4.93 -14.32 -5.97
C GLU A 75 -3.81 -14.05 -4.94
N GLY A 76 -4.04 -14.46 -3.70
CA GLY A 76 -3.09 -14.27 -2.60
C GLY A 76 -3.22 -12.95 -1.84
N LYS A 77 -4.02 -11.97 -2.31
CA LYS A 77 -4.38 -10.77 -1.53
C LYS A 77 -5.73 -10.91 -0.83
N SER A 78 -5.83 -11.93 0.02
CA SER A 78 -6.96 -12.10 0.93
C SER A 78 -6.44 -12.13 2.36
N TYR A 79 -7.06 -11.35 3.23
CA TYR A 79 -6.56 -11.11 4.58
C TYR A 79 -7.56 -11.59 5.64
N GLU A 80 -7.03 -12.17 6.72
CA GLU A 80 -7.75 -12.24 7.98
C GLU A 80 -7.82 -10.83 8.58
N ALA A 81 -8.97 -10.47 9.14
CA ALA A 81 -9.18 -9.14 9.71
C ALA A 81 -8.27 -8.93 10.92
N ILE A 82 -7.38 -7.94 10.85
CA ILE A 82 -6.56 -7.51 11.99
C ILE A 82 -7.44 -6.85 13.08
N TYR A 83 -8.51 -6.17 12.67
CA TYR A 83 -9.44 -5.49 13.58
C TYR A 83 -10.91 -5.72 13.15
N PRO A 84 -11.48 -6.92 13.41
CA PRO A 84 -12.82 -7.31 12.95
C PRO A 84 -13.93 -6.36 13.40
N GLU A 85 -13.82 -5.82 14.62
CA GLU A 85 -14.77 -4.87 15.21
C GLU A 85 -14.67 -3.44 14.65
N TRP A 86 -13.78 -3.17 13.69
CA TRP A 86 -13.62 -1.83 13.11
C TRP A 86 -14.93 -1.28 12.52
N ASP A 87 -15.50 -0.29 13.18
CA ASP A 87 -16.74 0.38 12.79
C ASP A 87 -16.77 1.83 13.31
N GLU A 88 -17.91 2.50 13.20
CA GLU A 88 -18.11 3.88 13.67
C GLU A 88 -18.01 4.07 15.19
N ASN A 89 -18.23 3.02 15.98
CA ASN A 89 -18.10 3.02 17.44
C ASN A 89 -16.69 2.59 17.88
N HIS A 90 -15.95 1.94 16.98
CA HIS A 90 -14.59 1.45 17.16
C HIS A 90 -13.63 2.08 16.12
N PRO A 91 -13.55 3.41 16.01
CA PRO A 91 -12.77 4.05 14.96
C PRO A 91 -11.26 3.96 15.22
N VAL A 92 -10.47 4.08 14.15
CA VAL A 92 -9.00 4.04 14.22
C VAL A 92 -8.37 5.43 14.11
N HIS A 93 -7.19 5.59 14.71
CA HIS A 93 -6.29 6.70 14.46
C HIS A 93 -5.24 6.26 13.43
N LEU A 94 -5.22 6.86 12.25
CA LEU A 94 -4.23 6.53 11.22
C LEU A 94 -2.96 7.35 11.41
N ILE A 95 -1.80 6.70 11.46
CA ILE A 95 -0.49 7.34 11.48
C ILE A 95 0.27 6.91 10.21
N GLY A 96 0.45 7.85 9.28
CA GLY A 96 1.11 7.61 8.01
C GLY A 96 2.46 8.33 7.93
N HIS A 97 3.56 7.59 7.77
CA HIS A 97 4.87 8.15 7.45
C HIS A 97 5.07 8.22 5.92
N SER A 98 5.64 9.32 5.41
CA SER A 98 5.93 9.52 3.99
C SER A 98 4.67 9.34 3.13
N MET A 99 4.71 8.54 2.06
CA MET A 99 3.55 8.23 1.21
C MET A 99 2.35 7.68 2.00
N GLY A 100 2.59 7.05 3.17
CA GLY A 100 1.52 6.58 4.04
C GLY A 100 0.55 7.68 4.48
N GLY A 101 0.98 8.95 4.53
CA GLY A 101 0.09 10.07 4.80
C GLY A 101 -0.88 10.38 3.65
N GLN A 102 -0.46 10.19 2.39
CA GLN A 102 -1.37 10.29 1.23
C GLN A 102 -2.31 9.08 1.20
N THR A 103 -1.80 7.89 1.48
CA THR A 103 -2.60 6.65 1.56
C THR A 103 -3.70 6.77 2.60
N ALA A 104 -3.40 7.29 3.80
CA ALA A 104 -4.40 7.49 4.85
C ALA A 104 -5.51 8.47 4.43
N ARG A 105 -5.15 9.55 3.72
CA ARG A 105 -6.14 10.49 3.14
C ARG A 105 -6.98 9.83 2.05
N MET A 106 -6.38 9.00 1.20
CA MET A 106 -7.09 8.25 0.16
C MET A 106 -8.07 7.23 0.77
N LEU A 107 -7.67 6.50 1.82
CA LEU A 107 -8.58 5.60 2.52
C LEU A 107 -9.80 6.34 3.09
N ASN A 108 -9.58 7.49 3.71
CA ASN A 108 -10.70 8.30 4.20
C ASN A 108 -11.61 8.80 3.06
N TYR A 109 -11.04 9.11 1.89
CA TYR A 109 -11.83 9.45 0.71
C TYR A 109 -12.69 8.24 0.28
N LEU A 110 -12.07 7.07 0.08
CA LEU A 110 -12.78 5.85 -0.34
C LEU A 110 -13.88 5.44 0.64
N LEU A 111 -13.64 5.55 1.95
CA LEU A 111 -14.65 5.24 2.97
C LEU A 111 -15.85 6.19 2.96
N THR A 112 -15.69 7.42 2.45
CA THR A 112 -16.71 8.47 2.57
C THR A 112 -17.42 8.80 1.26
N GLN A 113 -17.01 8.18 0.15
CA GLN A 113 -17.58 8.40 -1.18
C GLN A 113 -18.14 7.11 -1.76
N GLU A 114 -19.20 7.23 -2.56
CA GLU A 114 -19.65 6.15 -3.44
C GLU A 114 -18.87 6.24 -4.75
N ILE A 115 -18.16 5.17 -5.09
CA ILE A 115 -17.43 5.01 -6.34
C ILE A 115 -18.30 4.24 -7.33
N TYR A 116 -18.30 4.70 -8.57
CA TYR A 116 -19.07 4.10 -9.65
C TYR A 116 -18.18 3.29 -10.60
N GLU A 117 -18.64 2.08 -10.89
CA GLU A 117 -18.14 1.27 -11.99
C GLU A 117 -18.45 1.97 -13.32
N ASP A 118 -19.67 2.48 -13.45
CA ASP A 118 -20.11 3.28 -14.60
C ASP A 118 -20.76 4.58 -14.09
N GLU A 119 -20.02 5.68 -14.25
CA GLU A 119 -20.42 7.01 -13.81
C GLU A 119 -21.62 7.57 -14.62
N GLU A 120 -21.70 7.22 -15.92
CA GLU A 120 -22.76 7.70 -16.83
C GLU A 120 -24.09 7.03 -16.49
N ASN A 121 -24.07 5.72 -16.26
CA ASN A 121 -25.25 4.94 -15.93
C ASN A 121 -25.51 4.80 -14.42
N LYS A 122 -24.67 5.42 -13.59
CA LYS A 122 -24.75 5.38 -12.10
C LYS A 122 -24.74 3.96 -11.54
N VAL A 123 -23.96 3.07 -12.15
CA VAL A 123 -23.72 1.71 -11.65
C VAL A 123 -22.61 1.80 -10.61
N ARG A 124 -22.93 1.50 -9.36
CA ARG A 124 -21.95 1.50 -8.26
C ARG A 124 -20.97 0.34 -8.41
N GLU A 125 -19.74 0.54 -7.95
CA GLU A 125 -18.83 -0.57 -7.68
C GLU A 125 -19.50 -1.59 -6.75
N GLN A 126 -19.18 -2.87 -6.91
CA GLN A 126 -19.81 -3.94 -6.12
C GLN A 126 -19.09 -4.21 -4.80
N SER A 127 -17.83 -3.78 -4.66
CA SER A 127 -17.05 -4.01 -3.44
C SER A 127 -17.60 -3.21 -2.26
N ASP A 128 -17.54 -3.80 -1.06
CA ASP A 128 -18.05 -3.20 0.18
C ASP A 128 -17.42 -1.83 0.49
N LEU A 129 -16.16 -1.64 0.10
CA LEU A 129 -15.45 -0.38 0.28
C LEU A 129 -15.88 0.67 -0.76
N LEU A 130 -15.86 0.31 -2.04
CA LEU A 130 -15.97 1.30 -3.12
C LEU A 130 -17.43 1.65 -3.45
N GLY A 131 -18.35 0.68 -3.41
CA GLY A 131 -19.76 0.91 -3.69
C GLY A 131 -20.55 1.51 -2.53
N GLY A 132 -19.99 1.45 -1.33
CA GLY A 132 -20.63 1.83 -0.06
C GLY A 132 -20.10 3.14 0.53
N VAL A 133 -20.74 3.58 1.61
CA VAL A 133 -20.24 4.70 2.43
C VAL A 133 -20.17 4.24 3.88
N GLN A 134 -18.97 4.29 4.45
CA GLN A 134 -18.65 3.86 5.81
C GLN A 134 -18.06 5.04 6.59
N ARG A 135 -18.94 5.89 7.13
CA ARG A 135 -18.53 7.13 7.83
C ARG A 135 -17.99 6.83 9.21
N ASN A 136 -17.19 7.76 9.73
CA ASN A 136 -16.69 7.78 11.11
C ASN A 136 -15.77 6.60 11.49
N LEU A 137 -15.32 5.78 10.53
CA LEU A 137 -14.34 4.71 10.79
C LEU A 137 -12.93 5.23 11.11
N ILE A 138 -12.61 6.47 10.72
CA ILE A 138 -11.32 7.13 11.00
C ILE A 138 -11.55 8.30 11.95
N LYS A 139 -10.92 8.24 13.13
CA LYS A 139 -11.01 9.29 14.16
C LYS A 139 -10.04 10.44 13.89
N SER A 140 -8.83 10.13 13.42
CA SER A 140 -7.83 11.13 13.05
C SER A 140 -6.84 10.59 12.04
N ILE A 141 -6.21 11.49 11.28
CA ILE A 141 -5.06 11.18 10.43
C ILE A 141 -3.88 12.02 10.91
N THR A 142 -2.78 11.36 11.25
CA THR A 142 -1.48 12.00 11.52
C THR A 142 -0.54 11.63 10.38
N ALA A 143 -0.04 12.63 9.67
CA ALA A 143 0.90 12.44 8.57
C ALA A 143 2.29 12.97 8.96
N ILE A 144 3.31 12.11 8.90
CA ILE A 144 4.69 12.44 9.28
C ILE A 144 5.53 12.46 8.01
N SER A 145 6.09 13.62 7.68
CA SER A 145 6.94 13.80 6.49
C SER A 145 6.25 13.36 5.18
N ALA A 146 4.93 13.52 5.08
CA ALA A 146 4.16 13.11 3.93
C ALA A 146 4.28 14.14 2.79
N PRO A 147 4.60 13.72 1.55
CA PRO A 147 4.71 14.60 0.40
C PRO A 147 3.31 14.95 -0.13
N HIS A 148 2.51 15.70 0.64
CA HIS A 148 1.13 16.03 0.26
C HIS A 148 0.99 16.86 -1.02
N ASN A 149 2.06 17.55 -1.42
CA ASN A 149 2.16 18.30 -2.67
C ASN A 149 3.26 17.69 -3.57
N GLY A 150 3.49 16.39 -3.46
CA GLY A 150 4.54 15.69 -4.18
C GLY A 150 5.96 15.97 -3.69
N THR A 151 6.92 15.42 -4.40
CA THR A 151 8.36 15.64 -4.20
C THR A 151 9.08 15.74 -5.54
N THR A 152 10.03 16.66 -5.63
CA THR A 152 10.95 16.79 -6.78
C THR A 152 11.87 15.58 -6.95
N LEU A 153 11.95 14.69 -5.96
CA LEU A 153 12.75 13.48 -6.01
C LEU A 153 12.24 12.48 -7.06
N THR A 154 10.96 12.51 -7.42
CA THR A 154 10.38 11.59 -8.42
C THR A 154 10.95 11.78 -9.83
N GLU A 155 11.26 13.02 -10.22
CA GLU A 155 11.94 13.33 -11.48
C GLU A 155 13.35 12.71 -11.56
N VAL A 156 13.97 12.46 -10.40
CA VAL A 156 15.29 11.83 -10.27
C VAL A 156 15.17 10.29 -10.16
N VAL A 157 14.13 9.80 -9.48
CA VAL A 157 13.92 8.37 -9.19
C VAL A 157 13.38 7.59 -10.41
N THR A 158 12.61 8.23 -11.28
CA THR A 158 12.13 7.60 -12.54
C THR A 158 13.28 7.26 -13.50
N LYS A 159 14.41 7.97 -13.43
CA LYS A 159 15.60 7.73 -14.29
C LYS A 159 16.61 6.75 -13.69
N THR A 160 16.57 6.55 -12.40
CA THR A 160 17.51 5.72 -11.64
C THR A 160 16.80 5.42 -10.34
N ILE A 161 16.39 4.17 -10.09
CA ILE A 161 15.83 3.80 -8.78
C ILE A 161 17.03 3.47 -7.86
N PRO A 162 17.63 4.44 -7.15
CA PRO A 162 18.95 4.27 -6.52
C PRO A 162 18.79 3.45 -5.23
N PHE A 163 17.61 3.55 -4.60
CA PHE A 163 17.25 2.81 -3.40
C PHE A 163 17.26 1.29 -3.61
N ILE A 164 16.93 0.82 -4.81
CA ILE A 164 16.98 -0.61 -5.14
C ILE A 164 18.41 -1.15 -5.07
N GLN A 165 19.44 -0.38 -5.43
CA GLN A 165 20.82 -0.84 -5.33
C GLN A 165 21.25 -1.06 -3.87
N TYR A 166 20.81 -0.19 -2.97
CA TYR A 166 20.97 -0.39 -1.52
C TYR A 166 20.23 -1.66 -1.05
N PHE A 167 19.03 -1.87 -1.57
CA PHE A 167 18.19 -3.04 -1.31
C PHE A 167 18.84 -4.37 -1.73
N VAL A 168 19.42 -4.42 -2.93
CA VAL A 168 20.12 -5.61 -3.46
C VAL A 168 21.32 -5.98 -2.58
N GLY A 169 22.05 -4.99 -2.06
CA GLY A 169 23.18 -5.23 -1.16
C GLY A 169 22.78 -5.90 0.15
N VAL A 170 21.63 -5.52 0.73
CA VAL A 170 21.11 -6.13 1.96
C VAL A 170 20.49 -7.50 1.68
N ALA A 171 19.72 -7.63 0.60
CA ALA A 171 19.06 -8.88 0.22
C ALA A 171 20.06 -10.02 -0.09
N GLY A 172 21.26 -9.69 -0.60
CA GLY A 172 22.33 -10.66 -0.84
C GLY A 172 22.90 -11.33 0.42
N VAL A 173 22.62 -10.77 1.61
CA VAL A 173 23.15 -11.26 2.89
C VAL A 173 22.10 -12.02 3.70
N VAL A 174 20.80 -11.75 3.49
CA VAL A 174 19.72 -12.21 4.41
C VAL A 174 18.83 -13.33 3.82
N GLY A 175 19.02 -13.71 2.55
CA GLY A 175 18.29 -14.82 1.94
C GLY A 175 17.03 -14.42 1.16
N THR A 176 16.21 -15.40 0.78
CA THR A 176 15.27 -15.31 -0.36
C THR A 176 13.87 -14.75 -0.03
N GLN A 177 13.42 -14.77 1.23
CA GLN A 177 12.12 -14.20 1.64
C GLN A 177 12.29 -12.99 2.55
N PHE A 178 13.03 -12.00 2.06
CA PHE A 178 13.44 -10.84 2.86
C PHE A 178 12.50 -9.64 2.73
N TYR A 179 11.78 -9.55 1.60
CA TYR A 179 10.93 -8.41 1.27
C TYR A 179 9.90 -8.78 0.18
N ASN A 180 8.72 -8.18 0.19
CA ASN A 180 7.76 -8.25 -0.91
C ASN A 180 7.43 -6.83 -1.42
N PHE A 181 7.24 -6.69 -2.74
CA PHE A 181 6.76 -5.44 -3.34
C PHE A 181 5.23 -5.41 -3.49
N ASP A 182 4.56 -6.52 -3.19
CA ASP A 182 3.11 -6.71 -3.23
C ASP A 182 2.49 -6.22 -4.56
N LEU A 183 3.02 -6.72 -5.69
CA LEU A 183 2.60 -6.35 -7.06
C LEU A 183 1.76 -7.43 -7.75
N GLU A 184 1.06 -8.25 -6.98
CA GLU A 184 0.21 -9.34 -7.46
C GLU A 184 -0.86 -8.83 -8.45
N GLN A 185 -1.39 -7.62 -8.26
CA GLN A 185 -2.36 -6.99 -9.18
C GLN A 185 -1.79 -6.68 -10.56
N TRP A 186 -0.47 -6.56 -10.66
CA TRP A 186 0.24 -6.43 -11.93
C TRP A 186 0.64 -7.80 -12.51
N GLY A 187 0.20 -8.91 -11.88
CA GLY A 187 0.69 -10.26 -12.19
C GLY A 187 2.20 -10.41 -11.96
N PHE A 188 2.77 -9.60 -11.07
CA PHE A 188 4.22 -9.44 -10.96
C PHE A 188 4.77 -9.91 -9.61
N ASN A 189 5.15 -11.18 -9.56
CA ASN A 189 5.77 -11.80 -8.37
C ASN A 189 7.20 -12.26 -8.65
N ARG A 190 8.00 -12.40 -7.57
CA ARG A 190 9.32 -13.03 -7.65
C ARG A 190 9.13 -14.54 -7.85
N LYS A 191 9.79 -15.11 -8.85
CA LYS A 191 9.73 -16.56 -9.09
C LYS A 191 10.55 -17.33 -8.05
N GLU A 192 10.24 -18.59 -7.82
CA GLU A 192 10.86 -19.45 -6.79
C GLU A 192 12.40 -19.39 -6.80
N ASP A 193 13.01 -19.52 -7.98
CA ASP A 193 14.47 -19.47 -8.18
C ASP A 193 14.99 -18.13 -8.74
N GLU A 194 14.17 -17.07 -8.74
CA GLU A 194 14.58 -15.79 -9.31
C GLU A 194 15.48 -15.02 -8.35
N THR A 195 16.71 -14.73 -8.77
CA THR A 195 17.61 -13.84 -8.01
C THR A 195 17.01 -12.44 -7.85
N TRP A 196 17.31 -11.78 -6.74
CA TRP A 196 16.90 -10.40 -6.51
C TRP A 196 17.30 -9.46 -7.65
N ALA A 197 18.51 -9.59 -8.19
CA ALA A 197 18.96 -8.78 -9.31
C ALA A 197 18.09 -8.98 -10.58
N SER A 198 17.72 -10.23 -10.90
CA SER A 198 16.81 -10.55 -12.00
C SER A 198 15.41 -9.97 -11.77
N TYR A 199 14.84 -10.19 -10.58
CA TYR A 199 13.52 -9.68 -10.21
C TYR A 199 13.43 -8.17 -10.36
N ILE A 200 14.42 -7.45 -9.79
CA ILE A 200 14.56 -6.02 -9.91
C ILE A 200 14.70 -5.57 -11.37
N ASN A 201 15.47 -6.29 -12.19
CA ASN A 201 15.66 -5.93 -13.59
C ASN A 201 14.34 -6.04 -14.36
N ARG A 202 13.56 -7.11 -14.18
CA ARG A 202 12.23 -7.25 -14.75
C ARG A 202 11.28 -6.16 -14.25
N MET A 203 11.36 -5.84 -12.96
CA MET A 203 10.51 -4.83 -12.35
C MET A 203 10.77 -3.47 -13.00
N ARG A 204 12.04 -3.07 -13.18
CA ARG A 204 12.42 -1.77 -13.78
C ARG A 204 11.90 -1.56 -15.20
N THR A 205 11.71 -2.64 -15.96
CA THR A 205 11.22 -2.58 -17.34
C THR A 205 9.73 -2.90 -17.45
N HIS A 206 9.01 -2.99 -16.33
CA HIS A 206 7.59 -3.31 -16.33
C HIS A 206 6.73 -2.14 -16.82
N ASP A 207 5.67 -2.42 -17.57
CA ASP A 207 4.81 -1.38 -18.16
C ASP A 207 4.03 -0.56 -17.11
N ALA A 208 3.89 -1.10 -15.89
CA ALA A 208 3.28 -0.40 -14.75
C ALA A 208 3.88 1.01 -14.53
N TRP A 209 5.20 1.16 -14.72
CA TRP A 209 5.89 2.45 -14.53
C TRP A 209 5.52 3.53 -15.55
N GLN A 210 4.91 3.15 -16.68
CA GLN A 210 4.41 4.10 -17.68
C GLN A 210 2.97 4.54 -17.39
N THR A 211 2.32 3.94 -16.39
CA THR A 211 0.96 4.28 -16.00
C THR A 211 0.95 5.37 -14.93
N LYS A 212 -0.23 5.96 -14.72
CA LYS A 212 -0.50 6.85 -13.58
C LYS A 212 -0.93 6.10 -12.31
N ASN A 213 -0.96 4.77 -12.33
CA ASN A 213 -1.38 3.93 -11.20
C ASN A 213 -0.15 3.38 -10.46
N MET A 214 0.79 4.25 -10.10
CA MET A 214 2.04 3.88 -9.42
C MET A 214 2.49 5.00 -8.49
N SER A 215 3.27 4.65 -7.46
CA SER A 215 3.82 5.64 -6.53
C SER A 215 4.68 6.70 -7.22
N SER A 216 5.30 6.38 -8.35
CA SER A 216 6.09 7.35 -9.12
C SER A 216 5.26 8.52 -9.65
N TRP A 217 3.99 8.26 -9.99
CA TRP A 217 3.05 9.31 -10.40
C TRP A 217 2.51 10.05 -9.16
N ASP A 218 1.99 9.33 -8.17
CA ASP A 218 1.38 9.90 -6.96
C ASP A 218 2.33 10.70 -6.06
N LEU A 219 3.63 10.43 -6.15
CA LEU A 219 4.66 11.18 -5.42
C LEU A 219 5.20 12.37 -6.24
N SER A 220 4.82 12.50 -7.51
CA SER A 220 5.24 13.61 -8.36
C SER A 220 4.52 14.90 -7.99
N LEU A 221 4.98 16.04 -8.52
CA LEU A 221 4.28 17.31 -8.33
C LEU A 221 2.96 17.38 -9.13
N ASP A 222 2.82 16.54 -10.15
CA ASP A 222 1.67 16.55 -11.08
C ASP A 222 0.52 15.63 -10.63
N GLY A 223 0.83 14.59 -9.85
CA GLY A 223 -0.12 13.59 -9.36
C GLY A 223 -0.76 13.99 -8.04
#